data_AF-A0A317CJA7-F1
#
_entry.id   AF-A0A317CJA7-F1
#
_cell.length_a   1.000
_cell.length_b   1.000
_cell.length_c   1.000
_cell.angle_alpha   90.00
_cell.angle_beta   90.00
_cell.angle_gamma   90.00
#
_symmetry.space_group_name_H-M   'P 1'
#
loop_
_entity.id
_entity.type
_entity.pdbx_description
1 polymer ?
#
loop_
_entity_poly.entity_id
_entity_poly.type
_entity_poly.pdbx_seq_one_letter_code
_entity_poly.pdbx_strand_id
1 'polypeptide(L)'
;MNAFPANYAFFGTIYFPASTEIVTGQNVNLVRTESGTFRETRNQVWIEKNEQGENISSYKEITRDDWSIYLQDSSRNVNIQLDLHARKVMHSVGNDPQVTLHSIKQTS
;
A
#
# COMPACT_ATOMS: atom_id res chain seq x y z
N MET A 1 -2.11 19.59 23.39
CA MET A 1 -2.27 19.29 24.84
C MET A 1 -3.68 18.79 25.03
N ASN A 2 -3.90 17.48 25.15
CA ASN A 2 -5.18 16.94 25.61
C ASN A 2 -4.84 16.00 26.77
N ALA A 3 -5.19 16.44 27.97
CA ALA A 3 -5.01 15.73 29.21
C ALA A 3 -6.09 14.66 29.39
N PHE A 4 -5.72 13.51 29.92
CA PHE A 4 -6.66 12.59 30.55
C PHE A 4 -6.19 12.32 31.98
N PRO A 5 -6.93 12.75 33.02
CA PRO A 5 -6.78 12.19 34.35
C PRO A 5 -7.81 11.08 34.54
N ALA A 6 -7.36 9.85 34.79
CA ALA A 6 -8.17 8.87 35.51
C ALA A 6 -7.24 7.77 36.03
N ASN A 7 -6.85 7.96 37.29
CA ASN A 7 -6.18 6.99 38.12
C ASN A 7 -7.20 5.88 38.46
N TYR A 8 -7.04 4.68 37.90
CA TYR A 8 -7.71 3.48 38.39
C TYR A 8 -6.71 2.32 38.37
N ALA A 9 -6.20 1.97 39.55
CA ALA A 9 -5.49 0.74 39.79
C ALA A 9 -6.52 -0.41 39.85
N PHE A 10 -6.45 -1.35 38.92
CA PHE A 10 -7.11 -2.65 39.00
C PHE A 10 -6.17 -3.71 38.42
N PHE A 11 -5.85 -4.74 39.21
CA PHE A 11 -5.04 -5.87 38.77
C PHE A 11 -5.82 -6.70 37.77
N GLY A 12 -5.56 -6.45 36.50
CA GLY A 12 -6.01 -7.26 35.37
C GLY A 12 -5.09 -6.92 34.21
N THR A 13 -4.65 -7.93 33.46
CA THR A 13 -3.85 -7.74 32.25
C THR A 13 -4.56 -6.71 31.36
N ILE A 14 -4.01 -5.50 31.26
CA ILE A 14 -4.48 -4.48 30.34
C ILE A 14 -4.17 -5.01 28.95
N TYR A 15 -5.14 -5.69 28.35
CA TYR A 15 -5.14 -5.97 26.93
C TYR A 15 -5.27 -4.62 26.23
N PHE A 16 -4.13 -4.06 25.82
CA PHE A 16 -4.11 -3.02 24.81
C PHE A 16 -4.36 -3.73 23.48
N PRO A 17 -5.57 -3.67 22.89
CA PRO A 17 -5.67 -4.07 21.49
C PRO A 17 -4.66 -3.20 20.73
N ALA A 18 -3.80 -3.83 19.93
CA ALA A 18 -2.98 -3.09 18.98
C ALA A 18 -3.92 -2.15 18.21
N SER A 19 -3.59 -0.87 18.16
CA SER A 19 -4.36 0.10 17.40
C SER A 19 -4.57 -0.46 16.00
N THR A 20 -5.82 -0.67 15.61
CA THR A 20 -6.16 -1.02 14.23
C THR A 20 -5.91 0.25 13.42
N GLU A 21 -4.66 0.50 13.06
CA GLU A 21 -4.32 1.61 12.18
C GLU A 21 -5.04 1.38 10.86
N ILE A 22 -5.82 2.38 10.44
CA ILE A 22 -6.43 2.35 9.12
C ILE A 22 -5.29 2.37 8.11
N VAL A 23 -5.27 1.38 7.23
CA VAL A 23 -4.32 1.35 6.11
C VAL A 23 -4.82 2.32 5.04
N THR A 24 -3.99 3.31 4.76
CA THR A 24 -4.21 4.45 3.86
C THR A 24 -3.08 4.51 2.85
N GLY A 25 -3.16 5.42 1.87
CA GLY A 25 -2.03 5.67 0.97
C GLY A 25 -0.76 6.08 1.72
N GLN A 26 -0.90 6.71 2.90
CA GLN A 26 0.20 7.27 3.67
C GLN A 26 1.02 6.23 4.46
N ASN A 27 0.43 5.12 4.91
CA ASN A 27 1.12 4.13 5.77
C ASN A 27 1.24 2.72 5.16
N VAL A 28 0.58 2.46 4.03
CA VAL A 28 0.73 1.19 3.30
C VAL A 28 2.17 0.99 2.81
N ASN A 29 2.66 -0.23 2.97
CA ASN A 29 3.96 -0.66 2.46
C ASN A 29 3.87 -2.04 1.75
N LEU A 30 2.71 -2.69 1.81
CA LEU A 30 2.45 -3.96 1.14
C LEU A 30 1.02 -4.02 0.61
N VAL A 31 0.89 -4.37 -0.67
CA VAL A 31 -0.39 -4.66 -1.33
C VAL A 31 -0.33 -6.07 -1.90
N ARG A 32 -1.29 -6.92 -1.55
CA ARG A 32 -1.45 -8.28 -2.10
C ARG A 32 -2.59 -8.30 -3.12
N THR A 33 -2.37 -8.92 -4.26
CA THR A 33 -3.37 -9.14 -5.32
C THR A 33 -3.68 -10.63 -5.45
N GLU A 34 -4.50 -11.02 -6.42
CA GLU A 34 -4.64 -12.44 -6.78
C GLU A 34 -3.37 -13.06 -7.37
N SER A 35 -2.55 -12.25 -8.05
CA SER A 35 -1.41 -12.69 -8.90
C SER A 35 -0.04 -12.45 -8.27
N GLY A 36 0.03 -11.87 -7.06
CA GLY A 36 1.29 -11.45 -6.49
C GLY A 36 1.20 -10.36 -5.44
N THR A 37 2.29 -9.59 -5.33
CA THR A 37 2.41 -8.53 -4.33
C THR A 37 3.18 -7.33 -4.87
N PHE A 38 2.79 -6.14 -4.43
CA PHE A 38 3.58 -4.91 -4.52
C PHE A 38 4.10 -4.59 -3.12
N ARG A 39 5.41 -4.45 -2.96
CA ARG A 39 6.02 -4.15 -1.67
C ARG A 39 6.97 -2.97 -1.76
N GLU A 40 6.77 -2.00 -0.89
CA GLU A 40 7.71 -0.90 -0.69
C GLU A 40 9.02 -1.43 -0.11
N THR A 41 10.11 -0.94 -0.66
CA THR A 41 11.47 -1.17 -0.21
C THR A 41 12.09 0.18 0.17
N ARG A 42 13.42 0.27 0.24
CA ARG A 42 14.07 1.53 0.62
C ARG A 42 13.94 2.56 -0.50
N ASN A 43 14.01 3.84 -0.13
CA ASN A 43 14.07 4.98 -1.06
C ASN A 43 12.87 5.08 -2.02
N GLN A 44 11.64 4.84 -1.54
CA GLN A 44 10.42 5.02 -2.34
C GLN A 44 10.40 4.12 -3.59
N VAL A 45 10.97 2.93 -3.49
CA VAL A 45 10.98 1.93 -4.56
C VAL A 45 10.03 0.79 -4.20
N TRP A 46 9.13 0.46 -5.11
CA TRP A 46 8.19 -0.64 -4.99
C TRP A 46 8.56 -1.78 -5.91
N ILE A 47 8.65 -2.99 -5.35
CA ILE A 47 8.91 -4.22 -6.12
C ILE A 47 7.61 -4.98 -6.27
N GLU A 48 7.28 -5.32 -7.51
CA GLU A 48 6.24 -6.28 -7.83
C GLU A 48 6.84 -7.68 -7.87
N LYS A 49 6.17 -8.62 -7.20
CA LYS A 49 6.50 -10.03 -7.20
C LYS A 49 5.33 -10.85 -7.69
N ASN A 50 5.60 -11.91 -8.46
CA ASN A 50 4.59 -12.89 -8.85
C ASN A 50 4.20 -13.80 -7.65
N GLU A 51 3.26 -14.72 -7.88
CA GLU A 51 2.80 -15.70 -6.88
C GLU A 51 3.94 -16.58 -6.33
N GLN A 52 4.97 -16.83 -7.14
CA GLN A 52 6.17 -17.59 -6.76
C GLN A 52 7.17 -16.77 -5.93
N GLY A 53 6.93 -15.46 -5.76
CA GLY A 53 7.77 -14.56 -4.99
C GLY A 53 8.97 -13.99 -5.76
N GLU A 54 9.03 -14.21 -7.08
CA GLU A 54 10.06 -13.69 -7.97
C GLU A 54 9.78 -12.23 -8.30
N ASN A 55 10.82 -11.40 -8.30
CA ASN A 55 10.69 -10.00 -8.68
C ASN A 55 10.45 -9.89 -10.20
N ILE A 56 9.31 -9.33 -10.59
CA ILE A 56 8.93 -9.18 -12.01
C ILE A 56 8.96 -7.73 -12.50
N SER A 57 8.87 -6.76 -11.59
CA SER A 57 8.98 -5.33 -11.92
C SER A 57 9.42 -4.50 -10.72
N SER A 58 9.98 -3.33 -11.02
CA SER A 58 10.39 -2.32 -10.04
C SER A 58 9.86 -0.97 -10.48
N TYR A 59 9.30 -0.23 -9.53
CA TYR A 59 8.71 1.07 -9.77
C TYR A 59 9.22 2.08 -8.76
N LYS A 60 9.39 3.32 -9.19
CA LYS A 60 9.64 4.45 -8.30
C LYS A 60 8.31 5.06 -7.92
N GLU A 61 8.09 5.30 -6.64
CA GLU A 61 6.96 6.09 -6.17
C GLU A 61 7.14 7.56 -6.53
N ILE A 62 6.08 8.16 -7.06
CA ILE A 62 6.02 9.55 -7.51
C ILE A 62 5.29 10.40 -6.47
N THR A 63 4.15 9.92 -5.96
CA THR A 63 3.37 10.61 -4.93
C THR A 63 2.38 9.65 -4.26
N ARG A 64 1.78 10.13 -3.17
CA ARG A 64 0.69 9.48 -2.43
C ARG A 64 -0.44 10.47 -2.21
N ASP A 65 -1.66 9.97 -2.10
CA ASP A 65 -2.79 10.71 -1.50
C ASP A 65 -3.38 9.91 -0.33
N ASP A 66 -4.57 10.26 0.15
CA ASP A 66 -5.21 9.59 1.29
C ASP A 66 -5.41 8.08 1.05
N TRP A 67 -5.58 7.64 -0.19
CA TRP A 67 -5.97 6.27 -0.53
C TRP A 67 -5.17 5.62 -1.66
N SER A 68 -4.26 6.37 -2.29
CA SER A 68 -3.52 5.92 -3.46
C SER A 68 -2.02 6.13 -3.32
N ILE A 69 -1.28 5.26 -4.01
CA ILE A 69 0.15 5.39 -4.28
C ILE A 69 0.33 5.37 -5.78
N TYR A 70 1.09 6.32 -6.31
CA TYR A 70 1.38 6.45 -7.73
C TYR A 70 2.83 6.06 -7.98
N LEU A 71 3.01 5.04 -8.80
CA LEU A 71 4.30 4.44 -9.11
C LEU A 71 4.60 4.56 -10.61
N GLN A 72 5.87 4.65 -10.95
CA GLN A 72 6.32 4.78 -12.33
C GLN A 72 7.54 3.91 -12.61
N ASP A 73 7.53 3.26 -13.77
CA ASP A 73 8.72 2.76 -14.43
C ASP A 73 8.95 3.59 -15.70
N SER A 74 9.87 4.55 -15.60
CA SER A 74 10.16 5.50 -16.68
C SER A 74 10.82 4.84 -17.88
N SER A 75 11.48 3.69 -17.71
CA SER A 75 12.15 2.98 -18.81
C SER A 75 11.15 2.35 -19.78
N ARG A 76 9.97 1.96 -19.27
CA ARG A 76 8.86 1.39 -20.04
C ARG A 76 7.71 2.36 -20.26
N ASN A 77 7.80 3.57 -19.69
CA ASN A 77 6.71 4.53 -19.66
C ASN A 77 5.43 3.95 -19.03
N VAL A 78 5.58 3.13 -17.99
CA VAL A 78 4.47 2.46 -17.29
C VAL A 78 4.15 3.23 -16.03
N ASN A 79 2.86 3.49 -15.79
CA ASN A 79 2.36 4.04 -14.54
C ASN A 79 1.46 3.02 -13.85
N ILE A 80 1.62 2.88 -12.54
CA ILE A 80 0.77 2.07 -11.67
C ILE A 80 0.14 2.97 -10.61
N GLN A 81 -1.15 2.80 -10.38
CA GLN A 81 -1.82 3.32 -9.20
C GLN A 81 -2.27 2.15 -8.34
N LEU A 82 -1.85 2.16 -7.08
CA LEU A 82 -2.36 1.27 -6.05
C LEU A 82 -3.52 2.00 -5.36
N ASP A 83 -4.75 1.82 -5.84
CA ASP A 83 -5.96 2.44 -5.29
C ASP A 83 -6.56 1.55 -4.21
N LEU A 84 -6.30 1.90 -2.94
CA LEU A 84 -6.73 1.12 -1.78
C LEU A 84 -8.22 1.28 -1.51
N HIS A 85 -8.81 2.42 -1.87
CA HIS A 85 -10.23 2.71 -1.66
C HIS A 85 -11.10 1.92 -2.63
N ALA A 86 -10.77 1.93 -3.92
CA ALA A 86 -11.45 1.10 -4.93
C ALA A 86 -11.00 -0.37 -4.91
N ARG A 87 -9.93 -0.68 -4.15
CA ARG A 87 -9.27 -1.99 -4.06
C ARG A 87 -8.79 -2.51 -5.42
N LYS A 88 -8.12 -1.65 -6.19
CA LYS A 88 -7.65 -1.95 -7.55
C LYS A 88 -6.20 -1.55 -7.75
N VAL A 89 -5.48 -2.37 -8.51
CA VAL A 89 -4.25 -1.98 -9.16
C VAL A 89 -4.60 -1.53 -10.57
N MET A 90 -4.26 -0.30 -10.88
CA MET A 90 -4.59 0.33 -12.15
C MET A 90 -3.29 0.62 -12.92
N HIS A 91 -3.30 0.42 -14.24
CA HIS A 91 -2.12 0.44 -15.10
C HIS A 91 -2.35 1.30 -16.34
N SER A 92 -1.34 2.05 -16.78
CA SER A 92 -1.30 2.70 -18.09
C SER A 92 0.10 2.69 -18.70
N VAL A 93 0.17 2.79 -20.03
CA VAL A 93 1.42 2.94 -20.79
C VAL A 93 1.38 4.27 -21.54
N GLY A 94 2.35 5.14 -21.27
CA GLY A 94 2.42 6.48 -21.86
C GLY A 94 1.13 7.28 -21.66
N ASN A 95 0.49 7.63 -22.77
CA ASN A 95 -0.74 8.43 -22.77
C ASN A 95 -2.01 7.58 -22.87
N ASP A 96 -1.87 6.25 -22.80
CA ASP A 96 -3.03 5.36 -22.86
C ASP A 96 -3.91 5.52 -21.60
N PRO A 97 -5.23 5.32 -21.74
CA PRO A 97 -6.12 5.31 -20.59
C PRO A 97 -5.71 4.27 -19.56
N GLN A 98 -5.98 4.57 -18.30
CA GLN A 98 -5.72 3.66 -17.20
C GLN A 98 -6.74 2.50 -17.21
N VAL A 99 -6.24 1.28 -17.10
CA VAL A 99 -7.05 0.05 -17.04
C VAL A 99 -6.80 -0.69 -15.74
N THR A 100 -7.80 -1.43 -15.26
CA THR A 100 -7.61 -2.31 -14.10
C THR A 100 -6.72 -3.48 -14.48
N LEU A 101 -5.61 -3.64 -13.77
CA LEU A 101 -4.69 -4.76 -13.91
C LEU A 101 -5.04 -5.90 -12.96
N HIS A 102 -5.22 -5.57 -11.66
CA HIS A 102 -5.50 -6.56 -10.61
C HIS A 102 -6.50 -6.04 -9.58
N SER A 103 -7.18 -6.95 -8.88
CA SER A 103 -7.92 -6.62 -7.65
C SER A 103 -7.02 -6.77 -6.42
N ILE A 104 -7.08 -5.80 -5.52
CA ILE A 104 -6.39 -5.87 -4.23
C ILE A 104 -7.14 -6.86 -3.31
N LYS A 105 -6.43 -7.67 -2.56
CA LYS A 105 -6.97 -8.63 -1.58
C LYS A 105 -6.65 -8.23 -0.15
N GLN A 106 -5.45 -7.71 0.10
CA GLN A 106 -4.99 -7.34 1.43
C GLN A 106 -3.97 -6.22 1.36
N THR A 107 -3.92 -5.40 2.41
CA THR A 107 -2.95 -4.31 2.59
C THR A 107 -2.37 -4.36 4.01
N SER A 108 -1.13 -3.89 4.18
CA SER A 108 -0.46 -3.68 5.48
C SER A 108 0.69 -2.69 5.39
#